data_AF-A0A815V8Y7-F1
#
_entry.id   AF-A0A815V8Y7-F1
#
_cell.length_a   1.000
_cell.length_b   1.000
_cell.length_c   1.000
_cell.angle_alpha   90.00
_cell.angle_beta   90.00
_cell.angle_gamma   90.00
#
_symmetry.space_group_name_H-M   'P 1'
#
loop_
_entity.id
_entity.type
_entity.pdbx_description
1 polymer ?
#
loop_
_entity_poly.entity_id
_entity_poly.type
_entity_poly.pdbx_seq_one_letter_code
_entity_poly.pdbx_strand_id
1 'polypeptide(L)'
;MATRLLSHCLPFPKVFLKRFSNIKSYINLGTEMKLLNDKKQFEKALALFDQHGVNNILTLSNFTLTQVLKACAHVGDLQRGKIIHNLIASKTKNDIYVSSTLIHLYVHCADVASAKSLFDSIKNKTPAMYGIMMKGYIKNKQANKAIALFNEIQNPNDVHMILLFNSCAQLKTKEALDLVKKVSKQIPKSFYSNTHLLTSLLD
;
A
#
# COMPACT_ATOMS: atom_id res chain seq x y z
N MET A 1 -23.81 -42.02 9.69
CA MET A 1 -23.48 -43.41 9.25
C MET A 1 -22.33 -43.44 8.23
N ALA A 2 -21.28 -42.62 8.43
CA ALA A 2 -20.08 -42.60 7.58
C ALA A 2 -18.77 -42.56 8.40
N THR A 3 -18.83 -43.00 9.66
CA THR A 3 -17.67 -43.05 10.57
C THR A 3 -17.30 -44.47 10.99
N ARG A 4 -18.02 -45.50 10.49
CA ARG A 4 -17.82 -46.92 10.85
C ARG A 4 -17.22 -47.81 9.75
N LEU A 5 -16.90 -47.26 8.57
CA LEU A 5 -16.40 -48.06 7.44
C LEU A 5 -14.93 -47.80 7.05
N LEU A 6 -14.18 -47.01 7.82
CA LEU A 6 -12.76 -46.73 7.53
C LEU A 6 -11.79 -47.24 8.61
N SER A 7 -12.25 -48.02 9.59
CA SER A 7 -11.40 -48.50 10.69
C SER A 7 -10.72 -49.85 10.43
N HIS A 8 -10.97 -50.51 9.28
CA HIS A 8 -10.59 -51.92 9.12
C HIS A 8 -9.76 -52.31 7.89
N CYS A 9 -9.29 -51.38 7.06
CA CYS A 9 -8.34 -51.74 5.99
C CYS A 9 -7.14 -50.79 5.95
N LEU A 10 -5.98 -51.37 6.30
CA LEU A 10 -4.60 -50.89 6.16
C LEU A 10 -4.08 -49.91 7.24
N PRO A 11 -2.85 -50.13 7.75
CA PRO A 11 -2.25 -49.27 8.76
C PRO A 11 -1.80 -47.99 8.08
N PHE A 12 -2.69 -47.00 7.97
CA PHE A 12 -2.30 -45.67 7.52
C PHE A 12 -1.22 -45.14 8.48
N PRO A 13 0.03 -44.93 8.02
CA PRO A 13 1.09 -44.50 8.91
C PRO A 13 0.72 -43.13 9.48
N LYS A 14 0.82 -42.92 10.79
CA LYS A 14 0.67 -41.59 11.43
C LYS A 14 1.55 -40.51 10.77
N VAL A 15 2.58 -40.91 10.02
CA VAL A 15 3.43 -40.08 9.14
C VAL A 15 2.62 -39.36 8.05
N PHE A 16 1.57 -39.98 7.50
CA PHE A 16 0.76 -39.39 6.44
C PHE A 16 -0.16 -38.26 6.97
N LEU A 17 -0.65 -38.36 8.21
CA LEU A 17 -1.35 -37.26 8.88
C LEU A 17 -0.39 -36.08 9.20
N LYS A 18 0.88 -36.36 9.49
CA LYS A 18 1.94 -35.34 9.61
C LYS A 18 2.21 -34.62 8.27
N ARG A 19 1.97 -35.29 7.15
CA ARG A 19 2.03 -34.71 5.81
C ARG A 19 0.83 -33.78 5.53
N PHE A 20 -0.34 -34.05 6.11
CA PHE A 20 -1.50 -33.16 6.04
C PHE A 20 -1.45 -31.96 7.00
N SER A 21 -0.80 -32.06 8.16
CA SER A 21 -0.42 -30.85 8.93
C SER A 21 0.55 -29.97 8.14
N ASN A 22 1.38 -30.56 7.27
CA ASN A 22 2.23 -29.83 6.33
C ASN A 22 1.52 -29.35 5.07
N ILE A 23 0.28 -29.77 4.77
CA ILE A 23 -0.50 -29.22 3.64
C ILE A 23 -1.14 -27.87 4.03
N LYS A 24 -1.36 -27.60 5.33
CA LYS A 24 -1.59 -26.23 5.81
C LYS A 24 -0.38 -25.31 5.59
N SER A 25 0.84 -25.85 5.37
CA SER A 25 2.01 -25.07 4.96
C SER A 25 2.04 -24.71 3.46
N TYR A 26 1.12 -25.27 2.65
CA TYR A 26 1.06 -25.02 1.20
C TYR A 26 0.11 -23.88 0.78
N ILE A 27 -0.71 -23.35 1.70
CA ILE A 27 -1.17 -21.97 1.52
C ILE A 27 0.01 -21.10 1.94
N ASN A 28 0.75 -20.64 0.93
CA ASN A 28 1.85 -19.69 1.11
C ASN A 28 1.40 -18.59 2.09
N LEU A 29 2.14 -18.36 3.18
CA LEU A 29 1.87 -17.34 4.20
C LEU A 29 1.38 -16.02 3.57
N GLY A 30 2.03 -15.58 2.49
CA GLY A 30 1.62 -14.38 1.75
C GLY A 30 0.20 -14.44 1.18
N THR A 31 -0.25 -15.59 0.68
CA THR A 31 -1.61 -15.78 0.15
C THR A 31 -2.65 -15.70 1.26
N GLU A 32 -2.41 -16.33 2.40
CA GLU A 32 -3.34 -16.27 3.54
C GLU A 32 -3.40 -14.85 4.13
N MET A 33 -2.25 -14.19 4.28
CA MET A 33 -2.19 -12.79 4.67
C MET A 33 -2.95 -11.90 3.69
N LYS A 34 -2.82 -12.12 2.38
CA LYS A 34 -3.60 -11.39 1.37
C LYS A 34 -5.09 -11.59 1.58
N LEU A 35 -5.55 -12.84 1.78
CA LEU A 35 -6.98 -13.13 2.01
C LEU A 35 -7.52 -12.42 3.26
N LEU A 36 -6.74 -12.37 4.33
CA LEU A 36 -7.11 -11.66 5.56
C LEU A 36 -7.14 -10.14 5.34
N ASN A 37 -6.15 -9.58 4.64
CA ASN A 37 -6.12 -8.16 4.27
C ASN A 37 -7.31 -7.76 3.39
N ASP A 38 -7.67 -8.58 2.39
CA ASP A 38 -8.82 -8.33 1.51
C ASP A 38 -10.14 -8.32 2.30
N LYS A 39 -10.23 -9.14 3.36
CA LYS A 39 -11.34 -9.17 4.32
C LYS A 39 -11.25 -8.07 5.40
N LYS A 40 -10.27 -7.17 5.32
CA LYS A 40 -9.96 -6.12 6.32
C LYS A 40 -9.66 -6.66 7.72
N GLN A 41 -9.21 -7.91 7.83
CA GLN A 41 -8.84 -8.56 9.08
C GLN A 41 -7.34 -8.39 9.36
N PHE A 42 -6.88 -7.13 9.43
CA PHE A 42 -5.46 -6.79 9.49
C PHE A 42 -4.75 -7.32 10.73
N GLU A 43 -5.39 -7.24 11.91
CA GLU A 43 -4.86 -7.81 13.16
C GLU A 43 -4.63 -9.32 13.06
N LYS A 44 -5.55 -10.06 12.41
CA LYS A 44 -5.38 -11.50 12.20
C LYS A 44 -4.25 -11.79 11.22
N ALA A 45 -4.09 -10.96 10.18
CA ALA A 45 -2.97 -11.10 9.25
C ALA A 45 -1.63 -10.90 9.96
N LEU A 46 -1.55 -9.92 10.87
CA LEU A 46 -0.37 -9.68 11.69
C LEU A 46 -0.11 -10.82 12.68
N ALA A 47 -1.14 -11.33 13.36
CA ALA A 47 -1.00 -12.48 14.25
C ALA A 47 -0.48 -13.73 13.51
N LEU A 48 -0.97 -13.97 12.28
CA LEU A 48 -0.47 -15.05 11.43
C LEU A 48 1.01 -14.85 11.05
N PHE A 49 1.41 -13.61 10.73
CA PHE A 49 2.80 -13.27 10.48
C PHE A 49 3.69 -13.45 11.72
N ASP A 50 3.20 -13.10 12.90
CA ASP A 50 3.95 -13.25 14.15
C ASP A 50 4.17 -14.74 14.47
N GLN A 51 3.20 -15.60 14.16
CA GLN A 51 3.30 -17.04 14.36
C GLN A 51 4.27 -17.74 13.39
N HIS A 52 4.36 -17.27 12.14
CA HIS A 52 5.00 -18.05 11.06
C HIS A 52 6.04 -17.30 10.22
N GLY A 53 6.05 -15.97 10.25
CA GLY A 53 6.87 -15.12 9.39
C GLY A 53 8.03 -14.41 10.09
N VAL A 54 7.88 -14.05 11.38
CA VAL A 54 8.83 -13.16 12.08
C VAL A 54 10.26 -13.69 12.15
N ASN A 55 10.44 -15.00 12.32
CA ASN A 55 11.76 -15.62 12.42
C ASN A 55 12.48 -15.75 11.06
N ASN A 56 11.77 -15.53 9.95
CA ASN A 56 12.22 -15.81 8.59
C ASN A 56 12.07 -14.61 7.65
N ILE A 57 11.97 -13.38 8.17
CA ILE A 57 11.67 -12.16 7.39
C ILE A 57 12.57 -12.00 6.17
N LEU A 58 13.86 -12.29 6.31
CA LEU A 58 14.84 -12.17 5.24
C LEU A 58 14.61 -13.16 4.09
N THR A 59 13.96 -14.30 4.34
CA THR A 59 13.67 -15.31 3.31
C THR A 59 12.26 -15.17 2.72
N LEU A 60 11.40 -14.32 3.30
CA LEU A 60 10.07 -14.05 2.76
C LEU A 60 10.13 -13.43 1.37
N SER A 61 9.16 -13.80 0.54
CA SER A 61 8.95 -13.21 -0.76
C SER A 61 8.51 -11.75 -0.65
N ASN A 62 8.87 -10.93 -1.64
CA ASN A 62 8.45 -9.53 -1.72
C ASN A 62 6.92 -9.38 -1.66
N PHE A 63 6.20 -10.32 -2.25
CA PHE A 63 4.74 -10.40 -2.13
C PHE A 63 4.28 -10.52 -0.67
N THR A 64 4.84 -11.45 0.11
CA THR A 64 4.49 -11.62 1.53
C THR A 64 4.86 -10.37 2.35
N LEU A 65 6.04 -9.79 2.08
CA LEU A 65 6.48 -8.54 2.69
C LEU A 65 5.48 -7.39 2.42
N THR A 66 4.93 -7.29 1.20
CA THR A 66 3.89 -6.29 0.91
C THR A 66 2.61 -6.53 1.71
N GLN A 67 2.22 -7.78 1.97
CA GLN A 67 1.01 -8.07 2.75
C GLN A 67 1.17 -7.69 4.22
N VAL A 68 2.31 -8.02 4.84
CA VAL A 68 2.57 -7.62 6.24
C VAL A 68 2.65 -6.11 6.38
N LEU A 69 3.33 -5.42 5.45
CA LEU A 69 3.45 -3.97 5.48
C LEU A 69 2.09 -3.27 5.25
N LYS A 70 1.23 -3.81 4.38
CA LYS A 70 -0.15 -3.32 4.24
C LYS A 70 -0.94 -3.46 5.54
N ALA A 71 -0.85 -4.61 6.20
CA ALA A 71 -1.51 -4.84 7.47
C ALA A 71 -1.01 -3.86 8.54
N CYS A 72 0.32 -3.68 8.66
CA CYS A 72 0.94 -2.69 9.55
C CYS A 72 0.43 -1.28 9.29
N ALA A 73 0.36 -0.87 8.02
CA ALA A 73 -0.14 0.44 7.64
C ALA A 73 -1.59 0.64 8.10
N HIS A 74 -2.45 -0.36 7.90
CA HIS A 74 -3.87 -0.26 8.24
C HIS A 74 -4.16 -0.23 9.75
N VAL A 75 -3.34 -0.89 10.56
CA VAL A 75 -3.47 -0.84 12.03
C VAL A 75 -2.67 0.32 12.65
N GLY A 76 -1.84 1.02 11.86
CA GLY A 76 -1.00 2.11 12.35
C GLY A 76 0.27 1.65 13.09
N ASP A 77 0.71 0.40 12.92
CA ASP A 77 1.91 -0.15 13.57
C ASP A 77 3.20 0.28 12.83
N LEU A 78 3.56 1.55 13.03
CA LEU A 78 4.74 2.17 12.44
C LEU A 78 6.04 1.51 12.90
N GLN A 79 6.12 1.08 14.16
CA GLN A 79 7.35 0.51 14.72
C GLN A 79 7.68 -0.83 14.07
N ARG A 80 6.69 -1.71 13.94
CA ARG A 80 6.86 -2.97 13.19
C ARG A 80 7.24 -2.71 11.74
N GLY A 81 6.60 -1.74 11.10
CA GLY A 81 6.96 -1.31 9.74
C GLY A 81 8.41 -0.86 9.59
N LYS A 82 8.93 -0.07 10.55
CA LYS A 82 10.33 0.38 10.58
C LYS A 82 11.31 -0.78 10.78
N ILE A 83 11.01 -1.70 11.70
CA ILE A 83 11.82 -2.90 11.93
C ILE A 83 11.91 -3.73 10.64
N ILE A 84 10.76 -4.00 10.01
CA ILE A 84 10.70 -4.76 8.75
C ILE A 84 11.52 -4.03 7.67
N HIS A 85 11.31 -2.72 7.47
CA HIS A 85 12.04 -1.93 6.47
C HIS A 85 13.57 -2.03 6.66
N ASN A 86 14.05 -1.88 7.90
CA ASN A 86 15.48 -1.97 8.21
C ASN A 86 16.04 -3.36 7.86
N LEU A 87 15.30 -4.44 8.18
CA LEU A 87 15.70 -5.81 7.85
C LEU A 87 15.72 -6.07 6.33
N ILE A 88 14.80 -5.46 5.58
CA ILE A 88 14.67 -5.67 4.13
C ILE A 88 15.25 -4.53 3.28
N ALA A 89 16.13 -3.71 3.84
CA ALA A 89 16.67 -2.51 3.18
C ALA A 89 17.30 -2.83 1.80
N SER A 90 17.97 -3.98 1.68
CA SER A 90 18.55 -4.46 0.42
C SER A 90 17.51 -4.83 -0.64
N LYS A 91 16.33 -5.33 -0.23
CA LYS A 91 15.21 -5.66 -1.12
C LYS A 91 14.41 -4.44 -1.54
N THR A 92 14.31 -3.44 -0.65
CA THR A 92 13.44 -2.27 -0.84
C THR A 92 13.77 -1.48 -2.10
N LYS A 93 15.06 -1.29 -2.41
CA LYS A 93 15.50 -0.50 -3.58
C LYS A 93 15.25 -1.20 -4.92
N ASN A 94 15.09 -2.52 -4.90
CA ASN A 94 15.01 -3.36 -6.09
C ASN A 94 13.58 -3.81 -6.42
N ASP A 95 12.61 -3.53 -5.53
CA ASP A 95 11.22 -3.94 -5.73
C ASP A 95 10.27 -2.74 -5.58
N ILE A 96 9.61 -2.40 -6.70
CA ILE A 96 8.68 -1.26 -6.78
C ILE A 96 7.43 -1.45 -5.91
N TYR A 97 7.01 -2.69 -5.65
CA TYR A 97 5.81 -2.99 -4.86
C TYR A 97 6.10 -2.87 -3.37
N VAL A 98 7.25 -3.40 -2.92
CA VAL A 98 7.72 -3.26 -1.53
C VAL A 98 7.95 -1.79 -1.20
N SER A 99 8.70 -1.07 -2.03
CA SER A 99 8.98 0.36 -1.82
C SER A 99 7.70 1.20 -1.83
N SER A 100 6.79 0.99 -2.78
CA SER A 100 5.49 1.69 -2.82
C SER A 100 4.66 1.41 -1.56
N THR A 101 4.64 0.16 -1.08
CA THR A 101 3.92 -0.23 0.14
C THR A 101 4.55 0.41 1.39
N LEU A 102 5.88 0.50 1.47
CA LEU A 102 6.58 1.18 2.56
C LEU A 102 6.28 2.68 2.59
N ILE A 103 6.32 3.35 1.43
CA ILE A 103 5.92 4.77 1.34
C ILE A 103 4.48 4.94 1.83
N HIS A 104 3.56 4.06 1.41
CA HIS A 104 2.18 4.08 1.89
C HIS A 104 2.09 3.88 3.41
N LEU A 105 2.85 2.94 3.98
CA LEU A 105 2.91 2.72 5.44
C LEU A 105 3.35 3.99 6.18
N TYR A 106 4.44 4.62 5.74
CA TYR A 106 4.95 5.83 6.36
C TYR A 106 3.96 6.99 6.27
N VAL A 107 3.36 7.20 5.10
CA VAL A 107 2.31 8.21 4.91
C VAL A 107 1.09 7.93 5.79
N HIS A 108 0.64 6.69 5.87
CA HIS A 108 -0.54 6.31 6.64
C HIS A 108 -0.33 6.53 8.14
N CYS A 109 0.88 6.25 8.63
CA CYS A 109 1.28 6.45 10.02
C CYS A 109 1.80 7.86 10.31
N ALA A 110 1.49 8.84 9.44
CA ALA A 110 1.87 10.26 9.56
C ALA A 110 3.39 10.57 9.57
N ASP A 111 4.26 9.60 9.31
CA ASP A 111 5.71 9.79 9.17
C ASP A 111 6.08 10.18 7.72
N VAL A 112 5.58 11.33 7.28
CA VAL A 112 5.76 11.81 5.90
C VAL A 112 7.22 12.14 5.57
N ALA A 113 8.03 12.46 6.59
CA ALA A 113 9.46 12.69 6.41
C ALA A 113 10.18 11.40 5.95
N SER A 114 9.95 10.27 6.64
CA SER A 114 10.50 8.98 6.23
C SER A 114 9.95 8.53 4.87
N ALA A 115 8.66 8.78 4.61
CA ALA A 115 8.06 8.51 3.31
C ALA A 115 8.77 9.25 2.17
N LYS A 116 9.03 10.56 2.35
CA LYS A 116 9.71 11.41 1.36
C LYS A 116 11.16 10.96 1.15
N SER A 117 11.88 10.66 2.22
CA SER A 117 13.26 10.16 2.13
C SER A 117 13.35 8.88 1.30
N LEU A 118 12.47 7.92 1.55
CA LEU A 118 12.40 6.69 0.75
C LEU A 118 11.99 6.98 -0.70
N PHE A 119 10.96 7.80 -0.91
CA PHE A 119 10.51 8.20 -2.24
C PHE A 119 11.63 8.82 -3.08
N ASP A 120 12.43 9.72 -2.49
CA ASP A 120 13.53 10.39 -3.17
C ASP A 120 14.66 9.44 -3.56
N SER A 121 14.91 8.42 -2.75
CA SER A 121 15.94 7.41 -3.02
C SER A 121 15.62 6.50 -4.22
N ILE A 122 14.36 6.46 -4.67
CA ILE A 122 13.91 5.60 -5.78
C ILE A 122 14.09 6.34 -7.11
N LYS A 123 14.86 5.77 -8.04
CA LYS A 123 15.06 6.38 -9.37
C LYS A 123 13.79 6.29 -10.25
N ASN A 124 13.22 5.09 -10.36
CA ASN A 124 12.10 4.79 -11.26
C ASN A 124 10.77 4.80 -10.49
N LYS A 125 10.32 6.00 -10.11
CA LYS A 125 9.07 6.19 -9.35
C LYS A 125 7.85 5.86 -10.21
N THR A 126 6.88 5.14 -9.64
CA THR A 126 5.62 4.81 -10.34
C THR A 126 4.57 5.91 -10.14
N PRO A 127 3.57 6.04 -11.03
CA PRO A 127 2.42 6.92 -10.81
C PRO A 127 1.78 6.73 -9.42
N ALA A 128 1.62 5.49 -8.98
CA ALA A 128 1.06 5.20 -7.65
C ALA A 128 1.86 5.83 -6.50
N MET A 129 3.20 5.85 -6.58
CA MET A 129 4.05 6.45 -5.55
C MET A 129 3.85 7.97 -5.45
N TYR A 130 3.74 8.67 -6.58
CA TYR A 130 3.43 10.10 -6.61
C TYR A 130 2.07 10.37 -5.94
N GLY A 131 1.04 9.61 -6.30
CA GLY A 131 -0.29 9.72 -5.69
C GLY A 131 -0.28 9.48 -4.17
N ILE A 132 0.45 8.46 -3.70
CA ILE A 132 0.60 8.19 -2.26
C ILE A 132 1.24 9.40 -1.54
N MET A 133 2.34 9.93 -2.09
CA MET A 133 3.04 11.07 -1.48
C MET A 133 2.21 12.35 -1.50
N MET A 134 1.55 12.67 -2.63
CA MET A 134 0.63 13.80 -2.72
C MET A 134 -0.47 13.70 -1.66
N LYS A 135 -1.10 12.52 -1.51
CA LYS A 135 -2.11 12.28 -0.49
C LYS A 135 -1.57 12.50 0.93
N GLY A 136 -0.33 12.09 1.19
CA GLY A 136 0.33 12.34 2.47
C GLY A 136 0.52 13.83 2.77
N TYR A 137 0.97 14.61 1.78
CA TYR A 137 1.07 16.06 1.93
C TYR A 137 -0.28 16.74 2.16
N ILE A 138 -1.31 16.35 1.40
CA ILE A 138 -2.68 16.87 1.55
C ILE A 138 -3.20 16.60 2.96
N LYS A 139 -3.07 15.36 3.46
CA LYS A 139 -3.51 15.01 4.83
C LYS A 139 -2.81 15.84 5.91
N ASN A 140 -1.57 16.23 5.67
CA ASN A 140 -0.77 17.03 6.60
C ASN A 140 -0.84 18.54 6.33
N LYS A 141 -1.84 19.02 5.57
CA LYS A 141 -2.04 20.44 5.22
C LYS A 141 -0.84 21.08 4.53
N GLN A 142 -0.08 20.28 3.76
CA GLN A 142 1.09 20.71 2.99
C GLN A 142 0.76 20.79 1.49
N ALA A 143 -0.36 21.42 1.14
CA ALA A 143 -0.88 21.53 -0.22
C ALA A 143 0.17 22.00 -1.25
N ASN A 144 0.97 23.00 -0.88
CA ASN A 144 2.05 23.51 -1.74
C ASN A 144 3.07 22.43 -2.14
N LYS A 145 3.38 21.47 -1.24
CA LYS A 145 4.28 20.36 -1.56
C LYS A 145 3.60 19.31 -2.44
N ALA A 146 2.31 19.07 -2.27
CA ALA A 146 1.54 18.20 -3.15
C ALA A 146 1.48 18.76 -4.58
N ILE A 147 1.27 20.07 -4.72
CA ILE A 147 1.27 20.78 -6.01
C ILE A 147 2.66 20.77 -6.65
N ALA A 148 3.71 21.04 -5.87
CA ALA A 148 5.08 20.97 -6.36
C ALA A 148 5.40 19.55 -6.91
N LEU A 149 5.01 18.52 -6.16
CA LEU A 149 5.19 17.14 -6.57
C LEU A 149 4.37 16.77 -7.81
N PHE A 150 3.16 17.31 -7.97
CA PHE A 150 2.36 17.12 -9.18
C PHE A 150 3.08 17.65 -10.43
N ASN A 151 3.74 18.81 -10.33
CA ASN A 151 4.47 19.41 -11.45
C ASN A 151 5.69 18.58 -11.92
N GLU A 152 6.18 17.64 -11.10
CA GLU A 152 7.24 16.70 -11.48
C GLU A 152 6.70 15.54 -12.34
N ILE A 153 5.38 15.34 -12.39
CA ILE A 153 4.74 14.22 -13.11
C ILE A 153 4.61 14.58 -14.59
N GLN A 154 5.34 13.85 -15.45
CA GLN A 154 5.29 14.06 -16.91
C GLN A 154 3.91 13.74 -17.52
N ASN A 155 3.27 12.66 -17.04
CA ASN A 155 1.99 12.18 -17.56
C ASN A 155 1.00 11.94 -16.40
N PRO A 156 0.34 13.00 -15.89
CA PRO A 156 -0.63 12.86 -14.81
C PRO A 156 -1.85 12.06 -15.27
N ASN A 157 -2.42 11.26 -14.36
CA ASN A 157 -3.66 10.52 -14.57
C ASN A 157 -4.77 11.10 -13.69
N ASP A 158 -5.99 10.56 -13.80
CA ASP A 158 -7.16 11.06 -13.08
C ASP A 158 -6.95 11.13 -11.56
N VAL A 159 -6.20 10.19 -10.98
CA VAL A 159 -5.88 10.19 -9.53
C VAL A 159 -5.00 11.40 -9.18
N HIS A 160 -3.98 11.68 -9.97
CA HIS A 160 -3.12 12.86 -9.75
C HIS A 160 -3.90 14.16 -9.88
N MET A 161 -4.81 14.24 -10.86
CA MET A 161 -5.67 15.42 -11.05
C MET A 161 -6.58 15.64 -9.84
N ILE A 162 -7.26 14.61 -9.36
CA ILE A 162 -8.09 14.68 -8.15
C ILE A 162 -7.27 15.16 -6.94
N LEU A 163 -6.06 14.63 -6.77
CA LEU A 163 -5.18 15.04 -5.67
C LEU A 163 -4.69 16.48 -5.80
N LEU A 164 -4.41 16.95 -7.02
CA LEU A 164 -4.11 18.35 -7.27
C LEU A 164 -5.29 19.24 -6.85
N PHE A 165 -6.52 18.92 -7.26
CA PHE A 165 -7.70 19.70 -6.90
C PHE A 165 -7.97 19.69 -5.39
N ASN A 166 -7.81 18.54 -4.74
CA ASN A 166 -7.88 18.44 -3.28
C ASN A 166 -6.81 19.31 -2.59
N SER A 167 -5.64 19.48 -3.23
CA SER A 167 -4.60 20.40 -2.73
C SER A 167 -5.04 21.85 -2.91
N CYS A 168 -5.64 22.23 -4.05
CA CYS A 168 -6.18 23.57 -4.28
C CYS A 168 -7.24 23.95 -3.25
N ALA A 169 -8.14 23.03 -2.88
CA ALA A 169 -9.18 23.26 -1.89
C ALA A 169 -8.62 23.62 -0.49
N GLN A 170 -7.35 23.31 -0.22
CA GLN A 170 -6.66 23.70 1.01
C GLN A 170 -5.94 25.06 0.91
N LEU A 171 -5.86 25.64 -0.29
CA LEU A 171 -5.27 26.96 -0.52
C LEU A 171 -6.31 28.07 -0.38
N LYS A 172 -5.82 29.32 -0.27
CA LYS A 172 -6.70 30.48 -0.38
C LYS A 172 -7.27 30.57 -1.79
N THR A 173 -8.52 31.01 -1.92
CA THR A 173 -9.32 30.98 -3.15
C THR A 173 -8.59 31.54 -4.38
N LYS A 174 -7.80 32.60 -4.23
CA LYS A 174 -7.04 33.20 -5.34
C LYS A 174 -5.93 32.29 -5.90
N GLU A 175 -5.16 31.64 -5.03
CA GLU A 175 -4.09 30.71 -5.43
C GLU A 175 -4.66 29.44 -6.08
N ALA A 176 -5.76 28.94 -5.53
CA ALA A 176 -6.51 27.82 -6.10
C ALA A 176 -6.99 28.15 -7.52
N LEU A 177 -7.60 29.33 -7.73
CA LEU A 177 -8.10 29.78 -9.03
C LEU A 177 -6.99 29.92 -10.07
N ASP A 178 -5.86 30.52 -9.72
CA ASP A 178 -4.74 30.69 -10.65
C ASP A 178 -4.13 29.33 -11.05
N LEU A 179 -4.05 28.38 -10.11
CA LEU A 179 -3.57 27.04 -10.40
C LEU A 179 -4.55 26.25 -11.28
N VAL A 180 -5.85 26.31 -10.98
CA VAL A 180 -6.90 25.68 -11.78
C VAL A 180 -6.87 26.21 -13.21
N LYS A 181 -6.71 27.52 -13.41
CA LYS A 181 -6.55 28.14 -14.75
C LYS A 181 -5.28 27.69 -15.48
N LYS A 182 -4.18 27.49 -14.75
CA LYS A 182 -2.92 27.00 -15.32
C LYS A 182 -3.06 25.54 -15.77
N VAL A 183 -3.69 24.71 -14.95
CA VAL A 183 -3.78 23.27 -15.16
C VAL A 183 -4.97 22.89 -16.05
N SER A 184 -6.01 23.71 -16.16
CA SER A 184 -7.16 23.48 -17.06
C SER A 184 -6.74 23.19 -18.49
N LYS A 185 -5.69 23.87 -18.97
CA LYS A 185 -5.09 23.67 -20.30
C LYS A 185 -4.42 22.30 -20.49
N GLN A 186 -4.08 21.63 -19.40
CA GLN A 186 -3.43 20.31 -19.36
C GLN A 186 -4.41 19.19 -18.98
N ILE A 187 -5.67 19.51 -18.66
CA ILE A 187 -6.68 18.52 -18.32
C ILE A 187 -6.97 17.65 -19.55
N PRO A 188 -6.80 16.31 -19.48
CA PRO A 188 -7.22 15.41 -20.54
C PRO A 188 -8.71 15.54 -20.82
N LYS A 189 -9.12 15.50 -22.09
CA LYS A 189 -10.54 15.59 -22.47
C LYS A 189 -11.44 14.58 -21.73
N SER A 190 -10.90 13.41 -21.38
CA SER A 190 -11.57 12.36 -20.59
C SER A 190 -11.97 12.77 -19.17
N PHE A 191 -11.37 13.82 -18.62
CA PHE A 191 -11.65 14.29 -17.26
C PHE A 191 -12.82 15.28 -17.22
N TYR A 192 -13.11 15.98 -18.32
CA TYR A 192 -14.22 16.92 -18.43
C TYR A 192 -15.60 16.25 -18.36
N SER A 193 -15.68 14.93 -18.58
CA SER A 193 -16.90 14.14 -18.44
C SER A 193 -17.31 13.88 -16.98
N ASN A 194 -16.44 14.11 -16.00
CA ASN A 194 -16.77 13.98 -14.57
C ASN A 194 -17.29 15.32 -14.00
N THR A 195 -18.54 15.63 -14.35
CA THR A 195 -19.22 16.91 -14.07
C THR A 195 -19.27 17.31 -12.59
N HIS A 196 -19.33 16.35 -11.66
CA HIS A 196 -19.46 16.62 -10.21
C HIS A 196 -18.20 17.25 -9.58
N LEU A 197 -17.01 17.02 -10.14
CA LEU A 197 -15.76 17.62 -9.64
C LEU A 197 -15.57 19.04 -10.18
N LEU A 198 -15.96 19.28 -11.43
CA LEU A 198 -15.91 20.60 -12.07
C LEU A 198 -16.90 21.59 -11.43
N THR A 199 -18.10 21.15 -11.03
CA THR A 199 -19.07 22.02 -10.34
C THR A 199 -18.60 22.45 -8.96
N SER A 200 -17.97 21.57 -8.19
CA SER A 200 -17.37 21.93 -6.88
C SER A 200 -16.17 22.90 -6.96
N LEU A 201 -15.68 23.16 -8.17
CA LEU A 201 -14.54 24.04 -8.46
C LEU A 201 -14.95 25.45 -8.95
N LEU A 202 -16.21 25.63 -9.33
CA LEU A 202 -16.73 26.86 -9.94
C LEU A 202 -17.76 27.60 -9.06
N ASP A 203 -18.21 26.98 -7.98
CA ASP A 203 -19.01 27.59 -6.91
C ASP A 203 -18.11 27.95 -5.70
#